data_AF-A0A9W8HMT8-F1
#
_entry.id   AF-A0A9W8HMT8-F1
#
_cell.length_a   1.000
_cell.length_b   1.000
_cell.length_c   1.000
_cell.angle_alpha   90.00
_cell.angle_beta   90.00
_cell.angle_gamma   90.00
#
_symmetry.space_group_name_H-M   'P 1'
#
loop_
_entity.id
_entity.type
_entity.pdbx_description
1 polymer ?
#
loop_
_entity_poly.entity_id
_entity_poly.type
_entity_poly.pdbx_seq_one_letter_code
_entity_poly.pdbx_strand_id
1 'polypeptide(L)'
;MSEKKAGKQPASAASSSSGSSDNSDSSSDNSSSGSDSLGSAGSNGTLDSKELDEALTSFGEPLHVSISRATTRFQTIQRAHSLQPTEEEVAAGGGAGFDLKEWLGRRQEAEGPPFAKRFGLVFSDLDIYGTDVSNRHIATLITPIWKLIKGVRNGYGIFQLLTSMDNKRQLIHGVSGEVKEGEMLLVLGRPGSGCSTLLRVLSNHRKTYTKIDGTVSYGGLSPKEVLRHYRGEVAYNQEDDMHFPTLTVRKTLDFAIKCRTPSRQVLRDSGAYQRDVLQMLYDMYGLGGCADTIVGNAFLRGVSGGERKRVSIAEQVAIGASVEAWDNSTRGLDASSALDYVHSLRINADTLKKTEVATICQASESIYRLFDKVMVLDEGRQLYFGPTTEAVAYFERLGMYKPPRQTTSDFLTGLTKLNERRVRSGWEDRIPTTAVEFEQKWRESPEYHEMRKD
;
A
#
# COMPACT_ATOMS: atom_id res chain seq x y z
N MET A 1 -40.09 -60.45 -9.22
CA MET A 1 -39.93 -60.20 -10.67
C MET A 1 -38.47 -60.44 -11.02
N SER A 2 -38.28 -61.18 -12.12
CA SER A 2 -37.14 -62.03 -12.48
C SER A 2 -35.75 -61.38 -12.58
N GLU A 3 -34.74 -62.19 -12.23
CA GLU A 3 -33.55 -62.63 -13.02
C GLU A 3 -32.82 -61.62 -13.94
N LYS A 4 -31.50 -61.64 -14.18
CA LYS A 4 -30.35 -62.48 -13.78
C LYS A 4 -29.08 -61.86 -14.40
N LYS A 5 -27.94 -62.25 -13.81
CA LYS A 5 -26.61 -62.51 -14.41
C LYS A 5 -25.75 -61.30 -14.81
N ALA A 6 -24.61 -60.99 -14.18
CA ALA A 6 -23.43 -61.78 -13.74
C ALA A 6 -22.36 -62.00 -14.83
N GLY A 7 -21.17 -61.43 -14.58
CA GLY A 7 -19.91 -62.17 -14.52
C GLY A 7 -18.83 -61.81 -15.55
N LYS A 8 -17.70 -61.25 -15.12
CA LYS A 8 -16.48 -62.01 -14.77
C LYS A 8 -15.30 -61.12 -14.32
N GLN A 9 -14.72 -61.50 -13.19
CA GLN A 9 -13.38 -61.23 -12.60
C GLN A 9 -12.25 -61.93 -13.40
N PRO A 10 -10.95 -61.98 -12.96
CA PRO A 10 -10.27 -61.44 -11.75
C PRO A 10 -8.99 -60.61 -12.07
N ALA A 11 -8.41 -59.75 -11.21
CA ALA A 11 -7.78 -59.86 -9.88
C ALA A 11 -6.29 -60.33 -9.86
N SER A 12 -5.41 -59.48 -9.31
CA SER A 12 -4.22 -59.72 -8.45
C SER A 12 -3.19 -58.58 -8.67
N ALA A 13 -2.87 -57.77 -7.64
CA ALA A 13 -1.71 -57.90 -6.72
C ALA A 13 -0.36 -57.67 -7.45
N ALA A 14 0.64 -56.93 -6.98
CA ALA A 14 1.04 -56.54 -5.64
C ALA A 14 2.04 -55.35 -5.69
N SER A 15 2.37 -54.92 -4.48
CA SER A 15 3.26 -53.88 -3.94
C SER A 15 4.75 -53.85 -4.35
N SER A 16 5.41 -52.79 -3.84
CA SER A 16 6.82 -52.68 -3.41
C SER A 16 7.81 -52.15 -4.45
N SER A 17 8.88 -51.40 -4.15
CA SER A 17 9.36 -50.51 -3.08
C SER A 17 10.84 -50.24 -3.43
N SER A 18 11.39 -49.06 -3.08
CA SER A 18 12.84 -48.74 -2.97
C SER A 18 13.71 -48.92 -4.22
N GLY A 19 14.74 -48.12 -4.52
CA GLY A 19 15.49 -47.07 -3.81
C GLY A 19 16.71 -46.74 -4.69
N SER A 20 17.30 -45.55 -4.48
CA SER A 20 18.75 -45.20 -4.49
C SER A 20 19.72 -46.01 -5.39
N SER A 21 20.66 -45.46 -6.16
CA SER A 21 21.57 -44.34 -5.89
C SER A 21 22.60 -44.22 -7.03
N ASP A 22 23.09 -42.99 -7.21
CA ASP A 22 24.50 -42.60 -7.44
C ASP A 22 25.27 -42.87 -8.75
N ASN A 23 25.98 -41.78 -9.07
CA ASN A 23 27.33 -41.67 -9.64
C ASN A 23 27.49 -41.91 -11.15
N SER A 24 28.40 -41.22 -11.85
CA SER A 24 29.19 -40.00 -11.66
C SER A 24 30.01 -39.86 -12.95
N ASP A 25 30.71 -38.74 -13.09
CA ASP A 25 31.94 -38.56 -13.87
C ASP A 25 31.81 -38.44 -15.40
N SER A 26 32.03 -37.25 -15.96
CA SER A 26 33.36 -36.61 -16.21
C SER A 26 33.55 -36.59 -17.74
N SER A 27 34.27 -35.72 -18.43
CA SER A 27 35.24 -34.68 -18.07
C SER A 27 35.58 -33.92 -19.38
N SER A 28 35.99 -32.64 -19.21
CA SER A 28 37.11 -31.94 -19.89
C SER A 28 37.19 -31.92 -21.42
N ASP A 29 37.11 -30.74 -22.05
CA ASP A 29 38.24 -29.86 -22.47
C ASP A 29 38.54 -30.09 -23.98
N ASN A 30 39.03 -29.20 -24.83
CA ASN A 30 39.71 -27.91 -24.73
C ASN A 30 39.76 -27.26 -26.13
N SER A 31 40.03 -25.92 -26.18
CA SER A 31 40.86 -25.13 -27.12
C SER A 31 40.95 -25.48 -28.64
N SER A 32 41.14 -24.60 -29.64
CA SER A 32 41.54 -23.18 -29.78
C SER A 32 41.60 -22.81 -31.29
N SER A 33 41.48 -21.49 -31.58
CA SER A 33 42.17 -20.67 -32.62
C SER A 33 41.87 -20.78 -34.14
N GLY A 34 41.73 -19.59 -34.77
CA GLY A 34 42.17 -19.27 -36.15
C GLY A 34 41.07 -18.96 -37.17
N SER A 35 40.54 -17.72 -37.22
CA SER A 35 40.73 -16.72 -38.30
C SER A 35 40.18 -17.06 -39.69
N ASP A 36 39.10 -16.39 -40.12
CA ASP A 36 39.10 -15.58 -41.36
C ASP A 36 37.82 -14.73 -41.48
N SER A 37 38.03 -13.53 -41.99
CA SER A 37 37.10 -12.40 -42.14
C SER A 37 36.13 -12.53 -43.31
N LEU A 38 34.88 -12.04 -43.17
CA LEU A 38 34.12 -11.26 -44.17
C LEU A 38 32.69 -10.91 -43.66
N GLY A 39 32.33 -9.63 -43.62
CA GLY A 39 30.96 -9.14 -43.92
C GLY A 39 30.00 -8.73 -42.79
N SER A 40 30.09 -7.46 -42.35
CA SER A 40 28.98 -6.49 -42.12
C SER A 40 27.65 -6.94 -41.45
N ALA A 41 27.39 -6.44 -40.21
CA ALA A 41 26.22 -5.62 -39.84
C ALA A 41 26.12 -5.35 -38.32
N GLY A 42 26.04 -4.06 -37.92
CA GLY A 42 25.32 -3.55 -36.73
C GLY A 42 25.95 -3.72 -35.33
N SER A 43 26.74 -2.74 -34.89
CA SER A 43 27.24 -2.63 -33.50
C SER A 43 26.20 -2.05 -32.54
N ASN A 44 25.88 -2.78 -31.48
CA ASN A 44 25.28 -2.28 -30.24
C ASN A 44 26.24 -1.32 -29.53
N GLY A 45 25.79 -0.12 -29.21
CA GLY A 45 26.52 0.84 -28.38
C GLY A 45 26.36 0.54 -26.89
N THR A 46 27.45 0.13 -26.25
CA THR A 46 27.65 0.16 -24.80
C THR A 46 27.73 1.61 -24.32
N LEU A 47 26.88 2.00 -23.37
CA LEU A 47 26.91 3.32 -22.72
C LEU A 47 28.06 3.42 -21.71
N ASP A 48 28.81 4.51 -21.80
CA ASP A 48 30.04 4.83 -21.07
C ASP A 48 29.77 5.12 -19.59
N SER A 49 30.47 4.43 -18.69
CA SER A 49 30.31 4.51 -17.23
C SER A 49 30.78 5.85 -16.64
N LYS A 50 31.49 6.68 -17.41
CA LYS A 50 31.97 8.00 -16.94
C LYS A 50 30.89 9.08 -16.93
N GLU A 51 29.90 9.03 -17.84
CA GLU A 51 28.77 9.98 -17.84
C GLU A 51 27.82 9.73 -16.65
N LEU A 52 27.77 8.49 -16.15
CA LEU A 52 27.00 8.11 -14.96
C LEU A 52 27.60 8.66 -13.66
N ASP A 53 28.93 8.72 -13.55
CA ASP A 53 29.61 9.26 -12.36
C ASP A 53 29.59 10.80 -12.31
N GLU A 54 29.63 11.49 -13.45
CA GLU A 54 29.41 12.94 -13.51
C GLU A 54 27.95 13.33 -13.21
N ALA A 55 26.98 12.48 -13.56
CA ALA A 55 25.58 12.70 -13.18
C ALA A 55 25.33 12.53 -11.67
N LEU A 56 26.12 11.69 -10.98
CA LEU A 56 26.01 11.41 -9.54
C LEU A 56 26.57 12.52 -8.64
N THR A 57 27.41 13.41 -9.16
CA THR A 57 28.14 14.42 -8.37
C THR A 57 27.46 15.80 -8.30
N SER A 58 26.36 16.04 -9.03
CA SER A 58 25.68 17.36 -9.04
C SER A 58 24.54 17.55 -8.02
N PHE A 59 24.33 16.61 -7.08
CA PHE A 59 23.18 16.59 -6.16
C PHE A 59 23.39 17.39 -4.87
N GLY A 60 23.62 18.69 -5.00
CA GLY A 60 23.80 19.61 -3.87
C GLY A 60 22.92 20.86 -3.96
N GLU A 61 21.62 20.74 -4.24
CA GLU A 61 20.65 21.85 -4.15
C GLU A 61 19.25 21.29 -3.76
N PRO A 62 18.43 22.05 -3.02
CA PRO A 62 17.21 21.55 -2.37
C PRO A 62 16.15 21.05 -3.36
N LEU A 63 15.59 19.86 -3.09
CA LEU A 63 14.58 19.20 -3.91
C LEU A 63 13.23 19.96 -3.91
N HIS A 64 13.10 20.93 -4.80
CA HIS A 64 11.82 21.20 -5.46
C HIS A 64 11.88 20.45 -6.80
N VAL A 65 11.43 19.19 -6.83
CA VAL A 65 11.40 18.42 -8.08
C VAL A 65 10.49 19.14 -9.06
N SER A 66 11.07 19.68 -10.14
CA SER A 66 10.35 20.37 -11.20
C SER A 66 9.23 19.47 -11.72
N ILE A 67 7.99 19.90 -11.49
CA ILE A 67 6.73 19.22 -11.86
C ILE A 67 6.78 18.74 -13.32
N SER A 68 7.43 19.51 -14.21
CA SER A 68 7.61 19.15 -15.61
C SER A 68 8.34 17.82 -15.82
N ARG A 69 9.36 17.50 -15.00
CA ARG A 69 10.11 16.22 -15.11
C ARG A 69 9.30 15.01 -14.67
N ALA A 70 8.43 15.15 -13.67
CA ALA A 70 7.56 14.06 -13.21
C ALA A 70 6.46 13.76 -14.23
N THR A 71 5.83 14.80 -14.79
CA THR A 71 4.80 14.68 -15.84
C THR A 71 5.36 14.10 -17.14
N THR A 72 6.55 14.55 -17.59
CA THR A 72 7.20 13.96 -18.76
C THR A 72 7.51 12.48 -18.54
N ARG A 73 7.91 12.08 -17.32
CA ARG A 73 8.14 10.66 -16.99
C ARG A 73 6.86 9.84 -17.01
N PHE A 74 5.77 10.33 -16.40
CA PHE A 74 4.47 9.67 -16.44
C PHE A 74 3.96 9.46 -17.88
N GLN A 75 4.05 10.49 -18.71
CA GLN A 75 3.67 10.41 -20.13
C GLN A 75 4.60 9.48 -20.94
N THR A 76 5.90 9.44 -20.63
CA THR A 76 6.86 8.55 -21.28
C THR A 76 6.58 7.09 -20.92
N ILE A 77 6.22 6.82 -19.67
CA ILE A 77 5.88 5.47 -19.19
C ILE A 77 4.54 5.00 -19.77
N GLN A 78 3.53 5.87 -19.84
CA GLN A 78 2.27 5.57 -20.55
C GLN A 78 2.51 5.21 -22.03
N ARG A 79 3.41 5.91 -22.71
CA ARG A 79 3.80 5.62 -24.10
C ARG A 79 4.61 4.34 -24.25
N ALA A 80 5.40 3.97 -23.26
CA ALA A 80 6.18 2.73 -23.27
C ALA A 80 5.31 1.48 -23.01
N HIS A 81 4.19 1.64 -22.30
CA HIS A 81 3.25 0.56 -21.97
C HIS A 81 2.11 0.37 -22.98
N SER A 82 1.85 1.36 -23.84
CA SER A 82 1.03 1.12 -25.03
C SER A 82 1.84 0.23 -25.96
N LEU A 83 1.41 -1.03 -26.13
CA LEU A 83 1.92 -1.92 -27.17
C LEU A 83 2.05 -1.12 -28.48
N GLN A 84 3.17 -1.25 -29.19
CA GLN A 84 3.45 -0.54 -30.43
C GLN A 84 2.16 -0.39 -31.26
N PRO A 85 1.69 0.85 -31.53
CA PRO A 85 0.49 1.03 -32.32
C PRO A 85 0.79 0.47 -33.71
N THR A 86 -0.05 -0.43 -34.21
CA THR A 86 -0.02 -0.80 -35.62
C THR A 86 -0.31 0.43 -36.47
N GLU A 87 0.26 0.51 -37.67
CA GLU A 87 0.15 1.67 -38.57
C GLU A 87 -1.32 2.08 -38.87
N GLU A 88 -2.29 1.21 -38.61
CA GLU A 88 -3.73 1.51 -38.68
C GLU A 88 -4.27 2.37 -37.54
N GLU A 89 -3.71 2.31 -36.31
CA GLU A 89 -4.14 3.18 -35.19
C GLU A 89 -3.66 4.64 -35.34
N VAL A 90 -2.65 4.88 -36.18
CA VAL A 90 -2.15 6.24 -36.48
C VAL A 90 -3.06 6.95 -37.49
N ALA A 91 -3.83 6.20 -38.30
CA ALA A 91 -4.71 6.77 -39.31
C ALA A 91 -6.11 7.13 -38.78
N ALA A 92 -6.55 6.56 -37.66
CA ALA A 92 -7.81 6.89 -36.99
C ALA A 92 -7.54 7.86 -35.84
N GLY A 93 -7.60 9.16 -36.13
CA GLY A 93 -7.14 10.22 -35.22
C GLY A 93 -7.65 10.16 -33.77
N GLY A 94 -6.78 10.53 -32.83
CA GLY A 94 -7.18 10.91 -31.47
C GLY A 94 -6.32 10.45 -30.28
N GLY A 95 -5.03 10.13 -30.45
CA GLY A 95 -4.17 9.71 -29.33
C GLY A 95 -3.42 10.86 -28.64
N ALA A 96 -4.11 11.89 -28.13
CA ALA A 96 -3.47 12.86 -27.23
C ALA A 96 -3.38 12.22 -25.83
N GLY A 97 -2.16 11.95 -25.35
CA GLY A 97 -1.94 11.44 -23.99
C GLY A 97 -2.62 12.33 -22.95
N PHE A 98 -3.36 11.72 -22.04
CA PHE A 98 -4.11 12.41 -20.99
C PHE A 98 -3.15 13.12 -20.01
N ASP A 99 -3.24 14.45 -19.91
CA ASP A 99 -2.50 15.24 -18.92
C ASP A 99 -3.35 15.48 -17.66
N LEU A 100 -3.11 14.66 -16.64
CA LEU A 100 -3.77 14.75 -15.34
C LEU A 100 -3.62 16.15 -14.70
N LYS A 101 -2.50 16.84 -14.91
CA LYS A 101 -2.26 18.16 -14.32
C LYS A 101 -3.15 19.22 -14.96
N GLU A 102 -3.26 19.21 -16.28
CA GLU A 102 -4.13 20.14 -17.01
C GLU A 102 -5.60 19.95 -16.62
N TRP A 103 -6.03 18.70 -16.42
CA TRP A 103 -7.38 18.40 -15.96
C TRP A 103 -7.62 18.85 -14.51
N LEU A 104 -6.70 18.53 -13.59
CA LEU A 104 -6.80 18.94 -12.18
C LEU A 104 -6.77 20.46 -12.01
N GLY A 105 -5.95 21.17 -12.81
CA GLY A 105 -5.92 22.63 -12.84
C GLY A 105 -7.26 23.23 -13.27
N ARG A 106 -7.85 22.72 -14.37
CA ARG A 106 -9.18 23.14 -14.83
C ARG A 106 -10.28 22.88 -13.80
N ARG A 107 -10.18 21.77 -13.06
CA ARG A 107 -11.12 21.44 -11.98
C ARG A 107 -11.04 22.45 -10.83
N GLN A 108 -9.84 22.82 -10.41
CA GLN A 108 -9.63 23.82 -9.36
C GLN A 108 -10.16 25.21 -9.76
N GLU A 109 -10.02 25.57 -11.05
CA GLU A 109 -10.56 26.81 -11.61
C GLU A 109 -12.09 26.79 -11.74
N ALA A 110 -12.68 25.63 -12.10
CA ALA A 110 -14.13 25.47 -12.28
C ALA A 110 -14.90 25.38 -10.94
N GLU A 111 -14.27 24.89 -9.87
CA GLU A 111 -14.92 24.76 -8.56
C GLU A 111 -15.02 26.09 -7.79
N GLY A 112 -14.24 27.11 -8.17
CA GLY A 112 -14.23 28.43 -7.53
C GLY A 112 -13.81 28.41 -6.03
N PRO A 113 -13.18 29.47 -5.51
CA PRO A 113 -12.98 29.57 -4.06
C PRO A 113 -14.34 29.85 -3.36
N PRO A 114 -14.66 29.21 -2.20
CA PRO A 114 -13.77 28.54 -1.25
C PRO A 114 -14.27 27.13 -0.86
N PHE A 115 -13.84 26.04 -1.52
CA PHE A 115 -14.22 24.68 -1.10
C PHE A 115 -13.13 23.60 -1.09
N ALA A 116 -11.88 23.89 -1.45
CA ALA A 116 -10.80 22.93 -1.20
C ALA A 116 -10.47 22.92 0.31
N LYS A 117 -11.23 22.15 1.09
CA LYS A 117 -10.86 21.86 2.47
C LYS A 117 -9.56 21.07 2.41
N ARG A 118 -8.48 21.67 2.86
CA ARG A 118 -7.16 21.03 2.93
C ARG A 118 -6.90 20.77 4.41
N PHE A 119 -6.69 19.50 4.73
CA PHE A 119 -6.51 19.08 6.11
C PHE A 119 -5.15 18.43 6.24
N GLY A 120 -4.26 19.07 7.00
CA GLY A 120 -3.16 18.35 7.62
C GLY A 120 -3.68 17.38 8.68
N LEU A 121 -2.89 16.38 9.00
CA LEU A 121 -3.18 15.38 10.01
C LEU A 121 -2.14 15.48 11.13
N VAL A 122 -2.59 15.72 12.35
CA VAL A 122 -1.70 15.73 13.54
C VAL A 122 -2.23 14.72 14.54
N PHE A 123 -1.36 13.90 15.10
CA PHE A 123 -1.70 12.96 16.16
C PHE A 123 -0.61 12.91 17.22
N SER A 124 -1.00 12.84 18.48
CA SER A 124 -0.06 12.93 19.60
C SER A 124 -0.45 11.94 20.69
N ASP A 125 0.57 11.22 21.17
CA ASP A 125 0.51 10.26 22.26
C ASP A 125 -0.67 9.27 22.08
N LEU A 126 -0.83 8.75 20.86
CA LEU A 126 -1.96 7.93 20.45
C LEU A 126 -1.81 6.50 20.98
N ASP A 127 -2.69 6.10 21.89
CA ASP A 127 -2.80 4.74 22.40
C ASP A 127 -4.11 4.11 21.92
N ILE A 128 -4.02 2.92 21.34
CA ILE A 128 -5.19 2.23 20.77
C ILE A 128 -5.34 0.87 21.45
N TYR A 129 -6.54 0.59 21.97
CA TYR A 129 -6.88 -0.67 22.63
C TYR A 129 -7.96 -1.40 21.85
N GLY A 130 -7.79 -2.71 21.67
CA GLY A 130 -8.76 -3.55 20.97
C GLY A 130 -8.73 -4.99 21.45
N THR A 131 -9.69 -5.76 20.94
CA THR A 131 -9.77 -7.21 21.18
C THR A 131 -9.02 -7.96 20.10
N ASP A 132 -8.15 -8.88 20.49
CA ASP A 132 -7.33 -9.66 19.57
C ASP A 132 -8.20 -10.51 18.60
N VAL A 133 -8.05 -10.30 17.30
CA VAL A 133 -8.70 -11.12 16.26
C VAL A 133 -7.93 -12.44 16.04
N SER A 134 -6.66 -12.52 16.46
CA SER A 134 -5.80 -13.72 16.36
C SER A 134 -6.33 -14.88 17.20
N ASN A 135 -7.20 -14.60 18.17
CA ASN A 135 -7.80 -15.61 19.05
C ASN A 135 -9.29 -15.87 18.80
N ARG A 136 -9.82 -15.46 17.64
CA ARG A 136 -10.99 -16.14 17.07
C ARG A 136 -10.56 -17.48 16.51
N HIS A 137 -10.11 -18.38 17.40
CA HIS A 137 -10.43 -19.79 17.19
C HIS A 137 -11.93 -19.80 16.93
N ILE A 138 -12.33 -20.20 15.73
CA ILE A 138 -13.71 -20.59 15.46
C ILE A 138 -14.00 -21.58 16.57
N ALA A 139 -14.70 -21.14 17.61
CA ALA A 139 -15.26 -22.02 18.59
C ALA A 139 -16.28 -22.79 17.77
N THR A 140 -15.83 -23.92 17.19
CA THR A 140 -16.66 -24.95 16.60
C THR A 140 -17.84 -25.03 17.55
N LEU A 141 -19.06 -24.82 17.05
CA LEU A 141 -20.31 -24.60 17.81
C LEU A 141 -20.56 -25.61 18.96
N ILE A 142 -19.75 -26.66 19.04
CA ILE A 142 -19.69 -27.76 19.97
C ILE A 142 -18.90 -27.43 21.27
N THR A 143 -17.88 -26.54 21.24
CA THR A 143 -17.08 -26.16 22.42
C THR A 143 -17.86 -25.42 23.51
N PRO A 144 -18.76 -24.46 23.21
CA PRO A 144 -19.56 -23.82 24.26
C PRO A 144 -20.55 -24.79 24.90
N ILE A 145 -21.14 -25.71 24.12
CA ILE A 145 -22.11 -26.69 24.61
C ILE A 145 -21.45 -27.69 25.58
N TRP A 146 -20.26 -28.19 25.25
CA TRP A 146 -19.55 -29.16 26.09
C TRP A 146 -19.03 -28.56 27.41
N LYS A 147 -18.62 -27.29 27.39
CA LYS A 147 -18.22 -26.55 28.61
C LYS A 147 -19.41 -26.19 29.49
N LEU A 148 -20.59 -25.92 28.93
CA LEU A 148 -21.82 -25.67 29.68
C LEU A 148 -22.24 -26.93 30.48
N ILE A 149 -22.20 -28.10 29.83
CA ILE A 149 -22.57 -29.38 30.45
C ILE A 149 -21.62 -29.77 31.59
N LYS A 150 -20.31 -29.48 31.47
CA LYS A 150 -19.34 -29.68 32.57
C LYS A 150 -19.45 -28.62 33.66
N GLY A 151 -19.78 -27.37 33.32
CA GLY A 151 -19.82 -26.23 34.24
C GLY A 151 -20.97 -26.29 35.26
N VAL A 152 -22.11 -26.88 34.89
CA VAL A 152 -23.25 -27.09 35.80
C VAL A 152 -22.95 -28.13 36.89
N ARG A 153 -22.02 -29.07 36.64
CA ARG A 153 -21.67 -30.13 37.61
C ARG A 153 -20.71 -29.69 38.72
N ASN A 154 -19.93 -28.62 38.51
CA ASN A 154 -18.85 -28.22 39.42
C ASN A 154 -19.03 -26.82 40.05
N GLY A 155 -20.20 -26.18 39.96
CA GLY A 155 -20.53 -24.97 40.73
C GLY A 155 -19.75 -23.67 40.42
N TYR A 156 -18.67 -23.73 39.64
CA TYR A 156 -17.79 -22.60 39.35
C TYR A 156 -17.71 -22.23 37.85
N GLY A 157 -18.50 -22.89 36.97
CA GLY A 157 -18.30 -22.85 35.52
C GLY A 157 -18.80 -21.62 34.77
N ILE A 158 -19.62 -20.75 35.38
CA ILE A 158 -20.24 -19.60 34.68
C ILE A 158 -19.40 -18.32 34.86
N PHE A 159 -18.80 -18.12 36.03
CA PHE A 159 -18.03 -16.92 36.35
C PHE A 159 -16.71 -16.83 35.57
N GLN A 160 -16.06 -17.98 35.33
CA GLN A 160 -14.81 -18.03 34.57
C GLN A 160 -15.01 -17.95 33.05
N LEU A 161 -16.20 -18.29 32.55
CA LEU A 161 -16.58 -18.12 31.15
C LEU A 161 -16.89 -16.65 30.81
N LEU A 162 -17.43 -15.91 31.78
CA LEU A 162 -17.69 -14.46 31.66
C LEU A 162 -16.42 -13.61 31.78
N THR A 163 -15.44 -14.03 32.58
CA THR A 163 -14.17 -13.29 32.79
C THR A 163 -13.12 -13.55 31.70
N SER A 164 -13.30 -14.55 30.84
CA SER A 164 -12.36 -14.85 29.75
C SER A 164 -12.65 -14.10 28.42
N MET A 165 -13.60 -13.16 28.41
CA MET A 165 -14.08 -12.48 27.19
C MET A 165 -13.63 -11.02 27.04
N ASP A 166 -12.74 -10.52 27.90
CA ASP A 166 -12.30 -9.11 27.87
C ASP A 166 -10.77 -8.99 27.88
N ASN A 167 -10.08 -9.77 27.03
CA ASN A 167 -8.65 -9.56 26.77
C ASN A 167 -8.47 -8.30 25.91
N LYS A 168 -8.65 -7.13 26.55
CA LYS A 168 -8.29 -5.82 26.02
C LYS A 168 -6.76 -5.78 25.92
N ARG A 169 -6.25 -5.79 24.69
CA ARG A 169 -4.82 -5.62 24.41
C ARG A 169 -4.59 -4.21 23.87
N GLN A 170 -3.50 -3.58 24.30
CA GLN A 170 -3.01 -2.38 23.67
C GLN A 170 -2.36 -2.76 22.33
N LEU A 171 -2.87 -2.17 21.25
CA LEU A 171 -2.46 -2.43 19.87
C LEU A 171 -1.45 -1.41 19.36
N ILE A 172 -1.53 -0.17 19.85
CA ILE A 172 -0.62 0.94 19.51
C ILE A 172 -0.22 1.64 20.82
N HIS A 173 1.06 2.00 20.92
CA HIS A 173 1.72 2.52 22.13
C HIS A 173 2.24 3.95 21.89
N GLY A 174 1.48 4.96 22.31
CA GLY A 174 1.90 6.37 22.40
C GLY A 174 2.48 6.98 21.12
N VAL A 175 1.92 6.65 19.95
CA VAL A 175 2.47 7.06 18.65
C VAL A 175 2.12 8.53 18.36
N SER A 176 3.09 9.30 17.85
CA SER A 176 2.94 10.73 17.55
C SER A 176 3.48 11.09 16.17
N GLY A 177 2.95 12.13 15.53
CA GLY A 177 3.44 12.60 14.24
C GLY A 177 2.49 13.56 13.54
N GLU A 178 2.95 14.09 12.41
CA GLU A 178 2.23 15.08 11.63
C GLU A 178 2.43 14.95 10.12
N VAL A 179 1.36 15.13 9.36
CA VAL A 179 1.39 15.14 7.89
C VAL A 179 0.73 16.43 7.43
N LYS A 180 1.52 17.31 6.81
CA LYS A 180 1.03 18.61 6.34
C LYS A 180 0.24 18.44 5.05
N GLU A 181 -0.52 19.47 4.69
CA GLU A 181 -1.25 19.47 3.42
C GLU A 181 -0.28 19.32 2.24
N GLY A 182 -0.57 18.38 1.33
CA GLY A 182 0.31 18.06 0.21
C GLY A 182 1.52 17.20 0.56
N GLU A 183 1.63 16.69 1.80
CA GLU A 183 2.63 15.68 2.15
C GLU A 183 2.08 14.25 2.01
N MET A 184 2.99 13.33 1.69
CA MET A 184 2.76 11.89 1.70
C MET A 184 3.55 11.23 2.85
N LEU A 185 2.84 10.48 3.69
CA LEU A 185 3.43 9.66 4.75
C LEU A 185 3.42 8.18 4.36
N LEU A 186 4.60 7.55 4.39
CA LEU A 186 4.74 6.11 4.29
C LEU A 186 4.80 5.48 5.69
N VAL A 187 3.84 4.61 6.01
CA VAL A 187 3.86 3.84 7.26
C VAL A 187 4.40 2.44 6.96
N LEU A 188 5.62 2.17 7.41
CA LEU A 188 6.30 0.90 7.26
C LEU A 188 6.25 0.10 8.54
N GLY A 189 5.99 -1.19 8.39
CA GLY A 189 6.01 -2.13 9.50
C GLY A 189 5.66 -3.51 8.98
N ARG A 190 6.04 -4.53 9.74
CA ARG A 190 5.73 -5.91 9.38
C ARG A 190 4.25 -6.22 9.55
N PRO A 191 3.74 -7.29 8.93
CA PRO A 191 2.43 -7.82 9.28
C PRO A 191 2.31 -8.00 10.82
N GLY A 192 1.29 -7.40 11.42
CA GLY A 192 1.08 -7.40 12.87
C GLY A 192 1.73 -6.25 13.65
N SER A 193 2.51 -5.37 13.00
CA SER A 193 3.13 -4.19 13.63
C SER A 193 2.14 -3.07 14.01
N GLY A 194 0.90 -3.14 13.55
CA GLY A 194 -0.13 -2.14 13.85
C GLY A 194 -0.35 -1.09 12.76
N CYS A 195 0.34 -1.15 11.61
CA CYS A 195 0.16 -0.24 10.47
C CYS A 195 -1.31 0.00 10.09
N SER A 196 -2.04 -1.07 9.75
CA SER A 196 -3.46 -0.99 9.39
C SER A 196 -4.35 -0.50 10.53
N THR A 197 -3.96 -0.74 11.79
CA THR A 197 -4.67 -0.23 12.97
C THR A 197 -4.49 1.28 13.10
N LEU A 198 -3.27 1.77 12.91
CA LEU A 198 -2.98 3.21 12.89
C LEU A 198 -3.77 3.89 11.76
N LEU A 199 -3.67 3.40 10.53
CA LEU A 199 -4.36 4.00 9.37
C LEU A 199 -5.88 4.08 9.58
N ARG A 200 -6.52 3.04 10.14
CA ARG A 200 -7.95 3.07 10.46
C ARG A 200 -8.29 4.18 11.45
N VAL A 201 -7.52 4.32 12.53
CA VAL A 201 -7.78 5.37 13.53
C VAL A 201 -7.52 6.77 12.98
N LEU A 202 -6.45 6.93 12.20
CA LEU A 202 -6.14 8.17 11.48
C LEU A 202 -7.23 8.52 10.46
N SER A 203 -7.89 7.53 9.86
CA SER A 203 -9.02 7.74 8.95
C SER A 203 -10.37 7.86 9.65
N ASN A 204 -10.37 8.09 10.97
CA ASN A 204 -11.57 8.20 11.81
C ASN A 204 -12.46 6.94 11.86
N HIS A 205 -11.95 5.77 11.46
CA HIS A 205 -12.61 4.46 11.62
C HIS A 205 -12.42 3.92 13.05
N ARG A 206 -12.99 4.63 14.02
CA ARG A 206 -12.73 4.41 15.46
C ARG A 206 -13.63 3.39 16.15
N LYS A 207 -14.78 3.06 15.56
CA LYS A 207 -15.86 2.28 16.22
C LYS A 207 -15.48 0.85 16.59
N THR A 208 -14.48 0.27 15.92
CA THR A 208 -14.06 -1.13 16.11
C THR A 208 -13.14 -1.29 17.33
N TYR A 209 -12.61 -0.19 17.88
CA TYR A 209 -11.67 -0.20 18.99
C TYR A 209 -12.36 0.06 20.32
N THR A 210 -11.87 -0.57 21.38
CA THR A 210 -12.44 -0.50 22.72
C THR A 210 -12.16 0.85 23.37
N LYS A 211 -10.94 1.37 23.19
CA LYS A 211 -10.48 2.64 23.75
C LYS A 211 -9.43 3.24 22.84
N ILE A 212 -9.45 4.57 22.69
CA ILE A 212 -8.44 5.34 21.97
C ILE A 212 -8.11 6.54 22.86
N ASP A 213 -6.90 6.57 23.41
CA ASP A 213 -6.36 7.71 24.15
C ASP A 213 -5.39 8.51 23.27
N GLY A 214 -5.05 9.72 23.71
CA GLY A 214 -4.28 10.68 22.89
C GLY A 214 -5.17 11.58 22.03
N THR A 215 -4.54 12.30 21.12
CA THR A 215 -5.23 13.29 20.27
C THR A 215 -5.01 13.00 18.79
N VAL A 216 -6.03 13.28 17.98
CA VAL A 216 -5.94 13.32 16.51
C VAL A 216 -6.71 14.54 16.06
N SER A 217 -6.11 15.34 15.20
CA SER A 217 -6.63 16.59 14.67
C SER A 217 -6.51 16.60 13.15
N TYR A 218 -7.57 17.08 12.48
CA TYR A 218 -7.66 17.18 11.03
C TYR A 218 -7.76 18.65 10.65
N GLY A 219 -6.63 19.30 10.38
CA GLY A 219 -6.57 20.74 10.16
C GLY A 219 -7.19 21.56 11.30
N GLY A 220 -6.99 21.12 12.55
CA GLY A 220 -7.58 21.74 13.76
C GLY A 220 -8.94 21.16 14.17
N LEU A 221 -9.57 20.33 13.35
CA LEU A 221 -10.86 19.71 13.66
C LEU A 221 -10.69 18.44 14.48
N SER A 222 -11.53 18.27 15.50
CA SER A 222 -11.58 17.05 16.28
C SER A 222 -12.22 15.88 15.50
N PRO A 223 -11.96 14.62 15.90
CA PRO A 223 -12.53 13.45 15.23
C PRO A 223 -14.07 13.44 15.27
N LYS A 224 -14.67 14.04 16.32
CA LYS A 224 -16.13 14.17 16.47
C LYS A 224 -16.71 15.16 15.46
N GLU A 225 -16.03 16.29 15.22
CA GLU A 225 -16.45 17.29 14.23
C GLU A 225 -16.33 16.75 12.82
N VAL A 226 -15.22 16.08 12.50
CA VAL A 226 -15.07 15.40 11.21
C VAL A 226 -16.17 14.36 11.02
N LEU A 227 -16.45 13.56 12.04
CA LEU A 227 -17.53 12.56 11.97
C LEU A 227 -18.92 13.22 11.82
N ARG A 228 -19.15 14.45 12.28
CA ARG A 228 -20.48 15.07 12.19
C ARG A 228 -20.68 15.87 10.91
N HIS A 229 -19.64 16.57 10.46
CA HIS A 229 -19.74 17.59 9.44
C HIS A 229 -18.87 17.35 8.20
N TYR A 230 -17.82 16.51 8.31
CA TYR A 230 -16.79 16.36 7.28
C TYR A 230 -16.43 14.89 6.98
N ARG A 231 -17.39 13.96 7.12
CA ARG A 231 -17.13 12.52 6.90
C ARG A 231 -16.53 12.20 5.54
N GLY A 232 -16.92 12.95 4.51
CA GLY A 232 -16.43 12.74 3.15
C GLY A 232 -15.03 13.31 2.88
N GLU A 233 -14.42 13.98 3.86
CA GLU A 233 -13.08 14.60 3.71
C GLU A 233 -11.96 13.72 4.27
N VAL A 234 -12.30 12.59 4.88
CA VAL A 234 -11.36 11.60 5.39
C VAL A 234 -11.76 10.23 4.87
N ALA A 235 -10.91 9.61 4.06
CA ALA A 235 -11.20 8.34 3.39
C ALA A 235 -10.13 7.27 3.72
N TYR A 236 -10.57 6.01 3.73
CA TYR A 236 -9.72 4.85 4.01
C TYR A 236 -9.92 3.77 2.95
N ASN A 237 -8.86 3.48 2.21
CA ASN A 237 -8.77 2.33 1.31
C ASN A 237 -8.31 1.13 2.11
N GLN A 238 -9.08 0.05 2.05
CA GLN A 238 -8.71 -1.20 2.73
C GLN A 238 -7.74 -2.00 1.86
N GLU A 239 -7.05 -2.93 2.50
CA GLU A 239 -6.20 -3.89 1.78
C GLU A 239 -7.01 -4.73 0.78
N ASP A 240 -8.15 -5.25 1.23
CA ASP A 240 -9.09 -6.02 0.40
C ASP A 240 -10.02 -5.11 -0.42
N ASP A 241 -10.18 -5.43 -1.69
CA ASP A 241 -11.06 -4.70 -2.61
C ASP A 241 -12.51 -5.17 -2.47
N MET A 242 -13.32 -4.38 -1.76
CA MET A 242 -14.70 -4.71 -1.43
C MET A 242 -15.70 -3.98 -2.34
N HIS A 243 -16.11 -4.66 -3.42
CA HIS A 243 -17.07 -4.15 -4.40
C HIS A 243 -18.36 -4.97 -4.44
N PHE A 244 -19.45 -4.38 -4.94
CA PHE A 244 -20.63 -5.15 -5.32
C PHE A 244 -20.32 -6.00 -6.55
N PRO A 245 -20.27 -7.34 -6.44
CA PRO A 245 -19.69 -8.18 -7.48
C PRO A 245 -20.51 -8.19 -8.78
N THR A 246 -21.82 -7.88 -8.70
CA THR A 246 -22.76 -7.87 -9.82
C THR A 246 -22.82 -6.53 -10.55
N LEU A 247 -22.20 -5.47 -10.01
CA LEU A 247 -22.15 -4.17 -10.69
C LEU A 247 -21.00 -4.13 -11.68
N THR A 248 -21.19 -3.35 -12.75
CA THR A 248 -20.11 -3.05 -13.71
C THR A 248 -19.17 -1.99 -13.15
N VAL A 249 -17.95 -1.93 -13.68
CA VAL A 249 -16.98 -0.88 -13.34
C VAL A 249 -17.61 0.51 -13.52
N ARG A 250 -18.27 0.74 -14.66
CA ARG A 250 -19.01 1.98 -14.94
C ARG A 250 -20.04 2.29 -13.87
N LYS A 251 -20.91 1.34 -13.52
CA LYS A 251 -21.96 1.56 -12.51
C LYS A 251 -21.39 1.86 -11.14
N THR A 252 -20.27 1.22 -10.79
CA THR A 252 -19.57 1.42 -9.51
C THR A 252 -19.00 2.84 -9.43
N LEU A 253 -18.24 3.27 -10.44
CA LEU A 253 -17.67 4.61 -10.48
C LEU A 253 -18.74 5.70 -10.63
N ASP A 254 -19.74 5.49 -11.49
CA ASP A 254 -20.88 6.41 -11.63
C ASP A 254 -21.57 6.65 -10.29
N PHE A 255 -21.76 5.59 -9.50
CA PHE A 255 -22.38 5.70 -8.18
C PHE A 255 -21.52 6.54 -7.23
N ALA A 256 -20.22 6.27 -7.16
CA ALA A 256 -19.29 7.03 -6.33
C ALA A 256 -19.25 8.51 -6.71
N ILE A 257 -19.12 8.81 -8.02
CA ILE A 257 -19.10 10.19 -8.53
C ILE A 257 -20.43 10.90 -8.23
N LYS A 258 -21.58 10.24 -8.42
CA LYS A 258 -22.90 10.82 -8.11
C LYS A 258 -23.05 11.18 -6.64
N CYS A 259 -22.52 10.37 -5.73
CA CYS A 259 -22.55 10.64 -4.29
C CYS A 259 -21.75 11.88 -3.88
N ARG A 260 -20.79 12.29 -4.72
CA ARG A 260 -19.88 13.42 -4.45
C ARG A 260 -20.06 14.60 -5.38
N THR A 261 -20.92 14.48 -6.39
CA THR A 261 -21.27 15.58 -7.28
C THR A 261 -21.96 16.66 -6.46
N PRO A 262 -21.42 17.91 -6.44
CA PRO A 262 -22.07 19.04 -5.79
C PRO A 262 -23.51 19.22 -6.28
N SER A 263 -24.35 19.81 -5.42
CA SER A 263 -25.74 20.14 -5.77
C SER A 263 -25.82 20.97 -7.05
N ARG A 264 -26.93 20.86 -7.80
CA ARG A 264 -27.24 21.68 -8.98
C ARG A 264 -27.18 23.19 -8.75
N GLN A 265 -27.22 23.63 -7.50
CA GLN A 265 -27.03 25.04 -7.13
C GLN A 265 -25.59 25.53 -7.34
N VAL A 266 -24.61 24.62 -7.35
CA VAL A 266 -23.18 24.92 -7.55
C VAL A 266 -22.76 24.60 -8.99
N LEU A 267 -23.29 23.53 -9.59
CA LEU A 267 -22.94 23.10 -10.94
C LEU A 267 -24.08 23.34 -11.94
N ARG A 268 -23.78 24.10 -13.00
CA ARG A 268 -24.72 24.40 -14.10
C ARG A 268 -25.12 23.16 -14.90
N ASP A 269 -24.20 22.22 -15.12
CA ASP A 269 -24.46 20.91 -15.70
C ASP A 269 -23.74 19.81 -14.90
N SER A 270 -24.45 19.23 -13.93
CA SER A 270 -23.95 18.11 -13.12
C SER A 270 -23.67 16.86 -13.96
N GLY A 271 -24.36 16.67 -15.09
CA GLY A 271 -24.20 15.50 -15.94
C GLY A 271 -22.92 15.57 -16.78
N ALA A 272 -22.59 16.74 -17.32
CA ALA A 272 -21.31 16.96 -17.99
C ALA A 272 -20.14 16.73 -17.03
N TYR A 273 -20.19 17.35 -15.84
CA TYR A 273 -19.18 17.15 -14.81
C TYR A 273 -18.99 15.66 -14.45
N GLN A 274 -20.08 14.91 -14.26
CA GLN A 274 -20.00 13.47 -13.97
C GLN A 274 -19.30 12.69 -15.08
N ARG A 275 -19.63 12.97 -16.35
CA ARG A 275 -19.00 12.33 -17.51
C ARG A 275 -17.52 12.66 -17.61
N ASP A 276 -17.15 13.92 -17.37
CA ASP A 276 -15.76 14.37 -17.44
C ASP A 276 -14.90 13.70 -16.35
N VAL A 277 -15.43 13.60 -15.13
CA VAL A 277 -14.75 12.89 -14.03
C VAL A 277 -14.64 11.40 -14.34
N LEU A 278 -15.71 10.77 -14.84
CA LEU A 278 -15.68 9.35 -15.18
C LEU A 278 -14.64 9.06 -16.28
N GLN A 279 -14.61 9.87 -17.33
CA GLN A 279 -13.65 9.72 -18.42
C GLN A 279 -12.22 9.90 -17.91
N MET A 280 -11.98 10.90 -17.06
CA MET A 280 -10.69 11.10 -16.41
C MET A 280 -10.24 9.88 -15.60
N LEU A 281 -11.14 9.25 -14.83
CA LEU A 281 -10.81 8.03 -14.10
C LEU A 281 -10.50 6.86 -15.03
N TYR A 282 -11.19 6.76 -16.18
CA TYR A 282 -10.90 5.73 -17.18
C TYR A 282 -9.52 5.88 -17.80
N ASP A 283 -9.13 7.10 -18.15
CA ASP A 283 -7.86 7.39 -18.81
C ASP A 283 -6.69 7.25 -17.82
N MET A 284 -6.87 7.76 -16.60
CA MET A 284 -5.85 7.74 -15.55
C MET A 284 -5.53 6.33 -15.05
N TYR A 285 -6.55 5.47 -14.93
CA TYR A 285 -6.40 4.13 -14.37
C TYR A 285 -6.53 3.00 -15.41
N GLY A 286 -6.62 3.34 -16.70
CA GLY A 286 -6.76 2.35 -17.78
C GLY A 286 -7.99 1.45 -17.62
N LEU A 287 -9.12 2.03 -17.21
CA LEU A 287 -10.37 1.30 -16.94
C LEU A 287 -11.39 1.37 -18.09
N GLY A 288 -11.10 2.13 -19.15
CA GLY A 288 -12.00 2.31 -20.29
C GLY A 288 -12.38 1.00 -20.98
N GLY A 289 -11.40 0.10 -21.19
CA GLY A 289 -11.62 -1.19 -21.85
C GLY A 289 -12.47 -2.19 -21.03
N CYS A 290 -12.55 -2.02 -19.71
CA CYS A 290 -13.32 -2.90 -18.82
C CYS A 290 -14.55 -2.22 -18.19
N ALA A 291 -14.91 -1.03 -18.64
CA ALA A 291 -15.99 -0.20 -18.08
C ALA A 291 -17.34 -0.96 -17.95
N ASP A 292 -17.71 -1.73 -18.96
CA ASP A 292 -18.99 -2.45 -18.99
C ASP A 292 -18.88 -3.91 -18.50
N THR A 293 -17.71 -4.31 -17.99
CA THR A 293 -17.50 -5.61 -17.35
C THR A 293 -17.89 -5.55 -15.88
N ILE A 294 -18.47 -6.63 -15.35
CA ILE A 294 -18.76 -6.74 -13.91
C ILE A 294 -17.47 -6.78 -13.09
N VAL A 295 -17.47 -6.15 -11.93
CA VAL A 295 -16.28 -6.14 -11.05
C VAL A 295 -15.97 -7.57 -10.56
N GLY A 296 -17.00 -8.35 -10.25
CA GLY A 296 -16.86 -9.72 -9.78
C GLY A 296 -16.25 -9.83 -8.38
N ASN A 297 -15.93 -11.06 -7.98
CA ASN A 297 -15.22 -11.41 -6.74
C ASN A 297 -14.62 -12.82 -6.85
N ALA A 298 -14.27 -13.45 -5.73
CA ALA A 298 -13.74 -14.81 -5.71
C ALA A 298 -14.69 -15.90 -6.26
N PHE A 299 -16.00 -15.65 -6.30
CA PHE A 299 -17.02 -16.61 -6.73
C PHE A 299 -17.61 -16.27 -8.10
N LEU A 300 -17.66 -14.98 -8.44
CA LEU A 300 -18.19 -14.47 -9.70
C LEU A 300 -17.06 -13.87 -10.51
N ARG A 301 -16.73 -14.50 -11.63
CA ARG A 301 -15.69 -13.99 -12.55
C ARG A 301 -16.10 -12.61 -13.07
N GLY A 302 -15.19 -11.65 -12.93
CA GLY A 302 -15.33 -10.30 -13.46
C GLY A 302 -14.01 -9.82 -14.04
N VAL A 303 -13.69 -8.56 -13.81
CA VAL A 303 -12.38 -7.98 -14.15
C VAL A 303 -11.22 -8.71 -13.45
N SER A 304 -10.01 -8.55 -13.97
CA SER A 304 -8.80 -9.10 -13.36
C SER A 304 -8.55 -8.52 -11.96
N GLY A 305 -7.68 -9.17 -11.18
CA GLY A 305 -7.32 -8.67 -9.83
C GLY A 305 -6.71 -7.27 -9.85
N GLY A 306 -5.79 -7.02 -10.79
CA GLY A 306 -5.17 -5.70 -10.96
C GLY A 306 -6.17 -4.63 -11.42
N GLU A 307 -7.07 -4.95 -12.34
CA GLU A 307 -8.16 -4.04 -12.72
C GLU A 307 -9.07 -3.74 -11.55
N ARG A 308 -9.47 -4.75 -10.76
CA ARG A 308 -10.30 -4.54 -9.56
C ARG A 308 -9.60 -3.62 -8.56
N LYS A 309 -8.28 -3.74 -8.39
CA LYS A 309 -7.52 -2.83 -7.52
C LYS A 309 -7.56 -1.40 -8.04
N ARG A 310 -7.36 -1.21 -9.35
CA ARG A 310 -7.49 0.09 -10.01
C ARG A 310 -8.90 0.68 -9.87
N VAL A 311 -9.95 -0.15 -9.87
CA VAL A 311 -11.33 0.30 -9.57
C VAL A 311 -11.46 0.82 -8.13
N SER A 312 -10.92 0.11 -7.13
CA SER A 312 -10.92 0.59 -5.72
C SER A 312 -10.21 1.93 -5.57
N ILE A 313 -9.11 2.11 -6.28
CA ILE A 313 -8.34 3.36 -6.27
C ILE A 313 -9.14 4.48 -6.94
N ALA A 314 -9.67 4.23 -8.13
CA ALA A 314 -10.48 5.19 -8.87
C ALA A 314 -11.74 5.60 -8.09
N GLU A 315 -12.38 4.67 -7.39
CA GLU A 315 -13.53 4.95 -6.51
C GLU A 315 -13.13 5.91 -5.39
N GLN A 316 -12.00 5.67 -4.72
CA GLN A 316 -11.53 6.57 -3.66
C GLN A 316 -11.13 7.94 -4.19
N VAL A 317 -10.47 8.01 -5.34
CA VAL A 317 -10.13 9.30 -5.97
C VAL A 317 -11.40 10.06 -6.39
N ALA A 318 -12.45 9.36 -6.82
CA ALA A 318 -13.77 9.96 -7.07
C ALA A 318 -14.40 10.55 -5.80
N ILE A 319 -14.04 10.05 -4.61
CA ILE A 319 -14.44 10.66 -3.35
C ILE A 319 -13.80 12.04 -3.21
N GLY A 320 -12.53 12.19 -3.59
CA GLY A 320 -11.85 13.48 -3.50
C GLY A 320 -11.77 13.95 -2.05
N ALA A 321 -11.33 13.08 -1.15
CA ALA A 321 -11.16 13.42 0.25
C ALA A 321 -9.88 14.26 0.46
N SER A 322 -9.84 15.05 1.53
CA SER A 322 -8.67 15.86 1.89
C SER A 322 -7.56 15.02 2.52
N VAL A 323 -7.95 14.03 3.33
CA VAL A 323 -7.05 13.05 3.96
C VAL A 323 -7.40 11.68 3.42
N GLU A 324 -6.47 11.04 2.73
CA GLU A 324 -6.65 9.73 2.12
C GLU A 324 -5.65 8.75 2.72
N ALA A 325 -6.16 7.67 3.31
CA ALA A 325 -5.34 6.58 3.81
C ALA A 325 -5.44 5.36 2.90
N TRP A 326 -4.31 4.70 2.67
CA TRP A 326 -4.18 3.61 1.70
C TRP A 326 -3.52 2.39 2.33
N ASP A 327 -4.31 1.40 2.72
CA ASP A 327 -3.81 0.23 3.43
C ASP A 327 -3.33 -0.86 2.47
N ASN A 328 -2.02 -1.08 2.37
CA ASN A 328 -1.36 -2.08 1.54
C ASN A 328 -1.87 -2.10 0.08
N SER A 329 -2.16 -0.92 -0.45
CA SER A 329 -2.88 -0.70 -1.71
C SER A 329 -2.12 -1.12 -2.98
N THR A 330 -0.82 -1.41 -2.88
CA THR A 330 -0.02 -1.94 -4.00
C THR A 330 -0.06 -3.48 -4.08
N ARG A 331 -0.63 -4.16 -3.08
CA ARG A 331 -0.73 -5.62 -3.10
C ARG A 331 -1.62 -6.08 -4.26
N GLY A 332 -1.08 -6.98 -5.09
CA GLY A 332 -1.79 -7.49 -6.27
C GLY A 332 -1.57 -6.67 -7.54
N LEU A 333 -0.77 -5.60 -7.48
CA LEU A 333 -0.23 -4.91 -8.65
C LEU A 333 1.16 -5.46 -8.98
N ASP A 334 1.52 -5.47 -10.26
CA ASP A 334 2.90 -5.64 -10.68
C ASP A 334 3.74 -4.39 -10.34
N ALA A 335 5.07 -4.51 -10.39
CA ALA A 335 5.97 -3.45 -9.95
C ALA A 335 5.80 -2.13 -10.73
N SER A 336 5.49 -2.19 -12.03
CA SER A 336 5.28 -0.99 -12.84
C SER A 336 3.96 -0.32 -12.51
N SER A 337 2.85 -1.08 -12.46
CA SER A 337 1.54 -0.56 -12.06
C SER A 337 1.54 0.03 -10.64
N ALA A 338 2.28 -0.60 -9.71
CA ALA A 338 2.41 -0.08 -8.34
C ALA A 338 3.15 1.27 -8.29
N LEU A 339 4.20 1.45 -9.10
CA LEU A 339 4.93 2.70 -9.19
C LEU A 339 4.06 3.82 -9.80
N ASP A 340 3.36 3.52 -10.90
CA ASP A 340 2.45 4.48 -11.55
C ASP A 340 1.31 4.91 -10.62
N TYR A 341 0.80 3.97 -9.83
CA TYR A 341 -0.18 4.27 -8.80
C TYR A 341 0.38 5.24 -7.74
N VAL A 342 1.58 5.01 -7.20
CA VAL A 342 2.16 5.92 -6.21
C VAL A 342 2.50 7.29 -6.83
N HIS A 343 2.90 7.34 -8.11
CA HIS A 343 3.02 8.59 -8.85
C HIS A 343 1.69 9.35 -8.90
N SER A 344 0.57 8.65 -9.08
CA SER A 344 -0.75 9.27 -9.06
C SER A 344 -1.09 9.91 -7.70
N LEU A 345 -0.72 9.26 -6.60
CA LEU A 345 -0.86 9.83 -5.24
C LEU A 345 0.02 11.07 -5.07
N ARG A 346 1.26 11.04 -5.57
CA ARG A 346 2.18 12.19 -5.54
C ARG A 346 1.60 13.38 -6.30
N ILE A 347 1.03 13.15 -7.49
CA ILE A 347 0.39 14.21 -8.28
C ILE A 347 -0.81 14.80 -7.53
N ASN A 348 -1.62 13.96 -6.87
CA ASN A 348 -2.74 14.40 -6.05
C ASN A 348 -2.27 15.27 -4.87
N ALA A 349 -1.25 14.83 -4.13
CA ALA A 349 -0.66 15.58 -3.04
C ALA A 349 -0.11 16.94 -3.52
N ASP A 350 0.62 16.97 -4.64
CA ASP A 350 1.24 18.20 -5.15
C ASP A 350 0.22 19.22 -5.67
N THR A 351 -0.76 18.73 -6.45
CA THR A 351 -1.68 19.57 -7.21
C THR A 351 -2.89 19.97 -6.37
N LEU A 352 -3.50 19.01 -5.67
CA LEU A 352 -4.71 19.24 -4.89
C LEU A 352 -4.41 19.56 -3.42
N LYS A 353 -3.14 19.47 -2.98
CA LYS A 353 -2.74 19.62 -1.58
C LYS A 353 -3.46 18.64 -0.66
N LYS A 354 -3.67 17.42 -1.14
CA LYS A 354 -4.19 16.31 -0.34
C LYS A 354 -3.11 15.75 0.58
N THR A 355 -3.55 15.22 1.71
CA THR A 355 -2.71 14.55 2.69
C THR A 355 -2.86 13.05 2.49
N GLU A 356 -1.77 12.39 2.09
CA GLU A 356 -1.79 10.97 1.74
C GLU A 356 -1.05 10.15 2.80
N VAL A 357 -1.68 9.09 3.32
CA VAL A 357 -1.04 8.18 4.28
C VAL A 357 -1.12 6.75 3.75
N ALA A 358 0.00 6.16 3.34
CA ALA A 358 -0.01 4.82 2.74
C ALA A 358 0.80 3.82 3.57
N THR A 359 0.33 2.58 3.62
CA THR A 359 1.15 1.43 4.03
C THR A 359 1.49 0.62 2.78
N ILE A 360 2.77 0.28 2.63
CA ILE A 360 3.25 -0.55 1.53
C ILE A 360 4.21 -1.57 2.14
N CYS A 361 3.82 -2.84 2.22
CA CYS A 361 4.60 -3.86 2.91
C CYS A 361 6.00 -4.09 2.30
N GLN A 362 6.15 -3.82 1.00
CA GLN A 362 7.38 -3.99 0.24
C GLN A 362 7.51 -2.87 -0.80
N ALA A 363 7.92 -1.68 -0.36
CA ALA A 363 8.12 -0.57 -1.27
C ALA A 363 9.47 -0.72 -1.99
N SER A 364 9.45 -0.62 -3.32
CA SER A 364 10.68 -0.47 -4.09
C SER A 364 11.37 0.86 -3.71
N GLU A 365 12.67 0.96 -3.99
CA GLU A 365 13.41 2.19 -3.73
C GLU A 365 12.83 3.39 -4.52
N SER A 366 12.32 3.15 -5.73
CA SER A 366 11.63 4.16 -6.54
C SER A 366 10.34 4.64 -5.87
N ILE A 367 9.55 3.73 -5.29
CA ILE A 367 8.32 4.07 -4.55
C ILE A 367 8.67 4.84 -3.27
N TYR A 368 9.66 4.37 -2.50
CA TYR A 368 10.06 4.98 -1.24
C TYR A 368 10.43 6.47 -1.39
N ARG A 369 11.13 6.82 -2.47
CA ARG A 369 11.57 8.19 -2.78
C ARG A 369 10.44 9.16 -3.15
N LEU A 370 9.22 8.68 -3.37
CA LEU A 370 8.06 9.54 -3.67
C LEU A 370 7.40 10.08 -2.40
N PHE A 371 7.71 9.53 -1.23
CA PHE A 371 7.15 9.94 0.05
C PHE A 371 8.02 11.00 0.72
N ASP A 372 7.37 11.97 1.37
CA ASP A 372 8.04 13.04 2.11
C ASP A 372 8.51 12.53 3.47
N LYS A 373 7.64 11.79 4.16
CA LYS A 373 7.89 11.27 5.52
C LYS A 373 7.71 9.76 5.58
N VAL A 374 8.41 9.13 6.52
CA VAL A 374 8.24 7.72 6.86
C VAL A 374 8.02 7.57 8.36
N MET A 375 7.09 6.69 8.72
CA MET A 375 6.94 6.15 10.07
C MET A 375 7.32 4.69 10.07
N VAL A 376 8.19 4.27 10.99
CA VAL A 376 8.53 2.86 11.19
C VAL A 376 7.83 2.37 12.45
N LEU A 377 6.99 1.35 12.29
CA LEU A 377 6.25 0.69 13.36
C LEU A 377 6.69 -0.75 13.54
N ASP A 378 6.83 -1.17 14.79
CA ASP A 378 6.94 -2.57 15.17
C ASP A 378 6.23 -2.85 16.48
N GLU A 379 5.50 -3.96 16.56
CA GLU A 379 4.68 -4.33 17.72
C GLU A 379 3.80 -3.19 18.29
N GLY A 380 3.30 -2.31 17.42
CA GLY A 380 2.49 -1.15 17.79
C GLY A 380 3.27 0.03 18.36
N ARG A 381 4.61 -0.03 18.36
CA ARG A 381 5.52 1.01 18.84
C ARG A 381 6.11 1.77 17.67
N GLN A 382 6.36 3.05 17.89
CA GLN A 382 7.03 3.91 16.92
C GLN A 382 8.55 3.86 17.13
N LEU A 383 9.26 3.41 16.10
CA LEU A 383 10.72 3.28 16.10
C LEU A 383 11.40 4.50 15.47
N TYR A 384 10.69 5.18 14.57
CA TYR A 384 11.11 6.40 13.91
C TYR A 384 9.91 7.10 13.26
N PHE A 385 9.97 8.43 13.20
CA PHE A 385 9.08 9.26 12.38
C PHE A 385 9.84 10.49 11.88
N GLY A 386 9.76 10.77 10.59
CA GLY A 386 10.40 11.97 10.04
C GLY A 386 10.62 11.87 8.54
N PRO A 387 11.47 12.74 7.96
CA PRO A 387 11.78 12.73 6.54
C PRO A 387 12.30 11.36 6.07
N THR A 388 11.91 10.95 4.86
CA THR A 388 12.38 9.69 4.25
C THR A 388 13.89 9.64 4.04
N THR A 389 14.52 10.80 3.82
CA THR A 389 15.95 10.98 3.60
C THR A 389 16.80 10.73 4.85
N GLU A 390 16.23 10.89 6.05
CA GLU A 390 16.97 10.84 7.31
C GLU A 390 16.84 9.50 8.04
N ALA A 391 15.81 8.70 7.69
CA ALA A 391 15.50 7.46 8.38
C ALA A 391 16.68 6.47 8.41
N VAL A 392 17.38 6.29 7.29
CA VAL A 392 18.56 5.40 7.23
C VAL A 392 19.66 5.90 8.14
N ALA A 393 20.01 7.19 8.02
CA ALA A 393 21.08 7.80 8.81
C ALA A 393 20.80 7.70 10.31
N TYR A 394 19.54 7.84 10.73
CA TYR A 394 19.12 7.65 12.12
C TYR A 394 19.46 6.24 12.63
N PHE A 395 19.02 5.19 11.94
CA PHE A 395 19.30 3.81 12.38
C PHE A 395 20.78 3.44 12.26
N GLU A 396 21.50 4.04 11.31
CA GLU A 396 22.95 3.89 11.20
C GLU A 396 23.72 4.49 12.38
N ARG A 397 23.25 5.61 12.96
CA ARG A 397 23.79 6.17 14.21
C ARG A 397 23.55 5.25 15.41
N LEU A 398 22.51 4.43 15.37
CA LEU A 398 22.23 3.39 16.35
C LEU A 398 23.02 2.09 16.12
N GLY A 399 23.95 2.06 15.16
CA GLY A 399 24.81 0.91 14.89
C GLY A 399 24.25 -0.08 13.86
N MET A 400 23.10 0.21 13.25
CA MET A 400 22.56 -0.63 12.18
C MET A 400 23.34 -0.41 10.88
N TYR A 401 23.41 -1.45 10.05
CA TYR A 401 24.08 -1.40 8.76
C TYR A 401 23.08 -1.74 7.65
N LYS A 402 22.94 -0.83 6.68
CA LYS A 402 22.17 -1.05 5.46
C LYS A 402 23.11 -1.50 4.33
N PRO A 403 23.02 -2.75 3.84
CA PRO A 403 23.74 -3.19 2.65
C PRO A 403 23.39 -2.32 1.41
N PRO A 404 24.36 -2.05 0.52
CA PRO A 404 24.14 -1.20 -0.65
C PRO A 404 23.01 -1.66 -1.59
N ARG A 405 22.79 -2.98 -1.70
CA ARG A 405 21.78 -3.58 -2.61
C ARG A 405 20.42 -3.79 -1.93
N GLN A 406 20.29 -3.52 -0.64
CA GLN A 406 19.02 -3.65 0.07
C GLN A 406 18.20 -2.37 -0.12
N THR A 407 16.90 -2.51 -0.39
CA THR A 407 16.00 -1.35 -0.45
C THR A 407 15.88 -0.69 0.92
N THR A 408 15.58 0.59 0.95
CA THR A 408 15.37 1.30 2.22
C THR A 408 14.18 0.73 2.99
N SER A 409 13.09 0.39 2.31
CA SER A 409 11.91 -0.25 2.94
C SER A 409 12.25 -1.58 3.61
N ASP A 410 13.02 -2.45 2.95
CA ASP A 410 13.41 -3.75 3.51
C ASP A 410 14.36 -3.59 4.71
N PHE A 411 15.27 -2.61 4.64
CA PHE A 411 16.15 -2.29 5.77
C PHE A 411 15.35 -1.83 7.00
N LEU A 412 14.43 -0.87 6.82
CA LEU A 412 13.64 -0.29 7.91
C LEU A 412 12.68 -1.29 8.54
N THR A 413 12.04 -2.15 7.74
CA THR A 413 11.16 -3.20 8.26
C THR A 413 11.95 -4.36 8.88
N GLY A 414 13.23 -4.51 8.55
CA GLY A 414 14.14 -5.57 9.00
C GLY A 414 14.73 -5.39 10.41
N LEU A 415 14.69 -4.20 10.98
CA LEU A 415 15.51 -3.76 12.12
C LEU A 415 15.41 -4.63 13.39
N THR A 416 14.21 -5.06 13.76
CA THR A 416 13.96 -5.80 15.01
C THR A 416 14.17 -7.30 14.89
N LYS A 417 14.41 -7.83 13.68
CA LYS A 417 14.66 -9.27 13.49
C LYS A 417 16.13 -9.60 13.56
N LEU A 418 16.46 -10.51 14.46
CA LEU A 418 17.82 -11.06 14.64
C LEU A 418 18.41 -11.61 13.33
N ASN A 419 17.60 -12.27 12.50
CA ASN A 419 18.07 -12.94 11.29
C ASN A 419 18.25 -12.00 10.08
N GLU A 420 17.64 -10.82 10.11
CA GLU A 420 17.62 -9.90 8.97
C GLU A 420 18.42 -8.62 9.23
N ARG A 421 18.48 -8.18 10.49
CA ARG A 421 19.28 -7.02 10.88
C ARG A 421 20.76 -7.31 10.67
N ARG A 422 21.48 -6.28 10.25
CA ARG A 422 22.94 -6.29 10.18
C ARG A 422 23.46 -5.15 11.02
N VAL A 423 24.48 -5.44 11.81
CA VAL A 423 25.08 -4.51 12.75
C VAL A 423 26.44 -4.10 12.22
N ARG A 424 26.82 -2.85 12.46
CA ARG A 424 28.19 -2.38 12.16
C ARG A 424 29.17 -3.13 13.06
N SER A 425 30.34 -3.47 12.52
CA SER A 425 31.36 -4.19 13.29
C SER A 425 31.74 -3.41 14.55
N GLY A 426 31.74 -4.07 15.72
CA GLY A 426 32.07 -3.47 17.02
C GLY A 426 30.89 -2.79 17.74
N TRP A 427 29.67 -2.91 17.22
CA TRP A 427 28.44 -2.37 17.80
C TRP A 427 27.52 -3.45 18.39
N GLU A 428 27.90 -4.72 18.33
CA GLU A 428 27.06 -5.88 18.65
C GLU A 428 26.44 -5.83 20.05
N ASP A 429 27.18 -5.32 21.04
CA ASP A 429 26.74 -5.23 22.45
C ASP A 429 25.96 -3.95 22.79
N ARG A 430 25.84 -3.00 21.86
CA ARG A 430 25.33 -1.64 22.12
C ARG A 430 24.04 -1.29 21.38
N ILE A 431 23.59 -2.17 20.48
CA ILE A 431 22.41 -1.90 19.68
C ILE A 431 21.11 -2.17 20.43
N PRO A 432 20.04 -1.37 20.18
CA PRO A 432 18.70 -1.77 20.56
C PRO A 432 18.30 -3.04 19.80
N THR A 433 17.64 -3.95 20.50
CA THR A 433 17.27 -5.28 20.00
C THR A 433 15.76 -5.52 19.97
N THR A 434 15.02 -4.90 20.88
CA THR A 434 13.56 -5.04 21.00
C THR A 434 12.86 -3.77 20.53
N ALA A 435 11.59 -3.89 20.10
CA ALA A 435 10.80 -2.72 19.71
C ALA A 435 10.70 -1.67 20.84
N VAL A 436 10.70 -2.11 22.10
CA VAL A 436 10.73 -1.24 23.29
C VAL A 436 12.04 -0.45 23.38
N GLU A 437 13.18 -1.11 23.19
CA GLU A 437 14.49 -0.45 23.23
C GLU A 437 14.64 0.56 22.09
N PHE A 438 14.17 0.22 20.88
CA PHE A 438 14.15 1.16 19.76
C PHE A 438 13.23 2.35 20.03
N GLU A 439 12.03 2.13 20.57
CA GLU A 439 11.12 3.19 20.97
C GLU A 439 11.75 4.11 22.02
N GLN A 440 12.44 3.55 23.02
CA GLN A 440 13.13 4.35 24.02
C GLN A 440 14.23 5.21 23.37
N LYS A 441 15.04 4.63 22.49
CA LYS A 441 16.08 5.38 21.75
C LYS A 441 15.49 6.47 20.87
N TRP A 442 14.33 6.22 20.26
CA TRP A 442 13.57 7.21 19.50
C TRP A 442 13.09 8.36 20.38
N ARG A 443 12.45 8.07 21.51
CA ARG A 443 12.00 9.11 22.46
C ARG A 443 13.15 9.94 23.05
N GLU A 444 14.34 9.35 23.20
CA GLU A 444 15.55 10.03 23.65
C GLU A 444 16.22 10.88 22.54
N SER A 445 15.82 10.72 21.28
CA SER A 445 16.52 11.30 20.14
C SER A 445 16.20 12.78 19.92
N PRO A 446 17.13 13.59 19.38
CA PRO A 446 16.86 14.99 19.08
C PRO A 446 15.73 15.17 18.06
N GLU A 447 15.62 14.27 17.08
CA GLU A 447 14.59 14.29 16.03
C GLU A 447 13.19 14.14 16.63
N TYR A 448 13.00 13.29 17.64
CA TYR A 448 11.72 13.17 18.35
C TYR A 448 11.36 14.45 19.11
N HIS A 449 12.35 15.09 19.77
CA HIS A 449 12.13 16.34 20.48
C HIS A 449 11.82 17.51 19.55
N GLU A 450 12.39 17.51 18.34
CA GLU A 450 12.08 18.48 17.29
C GLU A 450 10.66 18.27 16.76
N MET A 451 10.30 17.02 16.40
CA MET A 451 8.95 16.65 16.00
C MET A 451 7.88 17.03 17.04
N ARG A 452 8.21 17.03 18.34
CA ARG A 452 7.26 17.42 19.40
C ARG A 452 7.08 18.94 19.57
N LYS A 453 7.99 19.75 19.02
CA LYS A 453 7.91 21.22 19.08
C LYS A 453 7.08 21.78 17.94
N ASP A 454 7.22 21.16 16.77
CA ASP A 454 6.40 21.42 15.57
C ASP A 454 4.94 21.02 15.82
#